data_AF-A0A923BGL6-F1
#
_entry.id   AF-A0A923BGL6-F1
#
_cell.length_a   1.000
_cell.length_b   1.000
_cell.length_c   1.000
_cell.angle_alpha   90.00
_cell.angle_beta   90.00
_cell.angle_gamma   90.00
#
_symmetry.space_group_name_H-M   'P 1'
#
loop_
_entity.id
_entity.type
_entity.pdbx_description
1 polymer ?
#
loop_
_entity_poly.entity_id
_entity_poly.type
_entity_poly.pdbx_seq_one_letter_code
_entity_poly.pdbx_strand_id
1 'polypeptide(L)'
;MLLIETAIFYLLFGVVVAVAYYLRGGATFELVAATFFWPFYLPMLLATGEDAGETLSGKPPVGNDSLEERDALATAIGQVEGELDAALEGLDGWAEDVLNCEARRLVELRSAWRLQAERIRQLDRLLAEPATHDDPLAAAAADVGKARHSEEVRRENIRQLAALRKQLHGDLIGTLAWVRELVTMIHLAKFSGAPAARAEELVAQIAAAVQGLSEVNAWREEELAV
;
A
#
# COMPACT_ATOMS: atom_id res chain seq x y z
N MET A 1 24.26 39.40 45.16
CA MET A 1 25.05 38.53 44.28
C MET A 1 24.20 37.46 43.61
N LEU A 2 23.41 36.69 44.37
CA LEU A 2 22.52 35.64 43.83
C LEU A 2 21.64 36.09 42.65
N LEU A 3 21.04 37.28 42.71
CA LEU A 3 20.17 37.81 41.64
C LEU A 3 20.88 38.06 40.30
N ILE A 4 22.14 38.48 40.34
CA ILE A 4 22.93 38.74 39.13
C ILE A 4 23.31 37.40 38.49
N GLU A 5 23.64 36.42 39.32
CA GLU A 5 23.96 35.07 38.88
C GLU A 5 22.75 34.37 38.25
N THR A 6 21.57 34.46 38.89
CA THR A 6 20.32 33.93 38.29
C THR A 6 19.97 34.64 36.98
N ALA A 7 20.18 35.95 36.90
CA ALA A 7 19.93 36.71 35.67
C ALA A 7 20.87 36.29 34.51
N ILE A 8 22.15 36.01 34.81
CA ILE A 8 23.11 35.53 33.81
C ILE A 8 22.71 34.13 33.32
N PHE A 9 22.37 33.20 34.21
CA PHE A 9 21.91 31.87 33.81
C PHE A 9 20.64 31.96 32.96
N TYR A 10 19.68 32.80 33.37
CA TYR A 10 18.43 32.95 32.64
C TYR A 10 18.63 33.51 31.22
N LEU A 11 19.54 34.48 31.05
CA LEU A 11 19.92 34.99 29.73
C LEU A 11 20.66 33.96 28.89
N LEU A 12 21.53 33.15 29.49
CA LEU A 12 22.30 32.14 28.77
C LEU A 12 21.38 31.04 28.22
N PHE A 13 20.41 30.58 29.01
CA PHE A 13 19.36 29.66 28.55
C PHE A 13 18.45 30.29 27.48
N GLY A 14 18.03 31.55 27.68
CA GLY A 14 17.23 32.28 26.70
C GLY A 14 17.92 32.42 25.33
N VAL A 15 19.23 32.69 25.31
CA VAL A 15 20.04 32.77 24.07
C VAL A 15 20.12 31.41 23.38
N VAL A 16 20.35 30.32 24.11
CA VAL A 16 20.39 28.96 23.54
C VAL A 16 19.07 28.59 22.88
N VAL A 17 17.94 28.90 23.54
CA VAL A 17 16.59 28.66 22.99
C VAL A 17 16.32 29.53 21.76
N ALA A 18 16.70 30.81 21.79
CA ALA A 18 16.51 31.72 20.67
C ALA A 18 17.33 31.29 19.43
N VAL A 19 18.56 30.80 19.63
CA VAL A 19 19.40 30.26 18.56
C VAL A 19 18.79 28.98 17.98
N ALA A 20 18.30 28.07 18.82
CA ALA A 20 17.63 26.85 18.36
C ALA A 20 16.35 27.16 17.55
N TYR A 21 15.58 28.16 17.97
CA TYR A 21 14.38 28.62 17.25
C TYR A 21 14.74 29.27 15.90
N TYR A 22 15.76 30.12 15.86
CA TYR A 22 16.22 30.77 14.63
C TYR A 22 16.73 29.76 13.60
N LEU A 23 17.50 28.74 14.04
CA LEU A 23 17.96 27.64 13.17
C LEU A 23 16.81 26.81 12.60
N ARG A 24 15.61 26.85 13.21
CA ARG A 24 14.40 26.15 12.76
C ARG A 24 13.57 26.95 11.73
N GLY A 25 14.00 28.17 11.38
CA GLY A 25 13.37 28.99 10.32
C GLY A 25 12.49 30.15 10.80
N GLY A 26 12.58 30.52 12.08
CA GLY A 26 11.80 31.63 12.66
C GLY A 26 12.21 33.02 12.13
N ALA A 27 11.26 33.97 12.11
CA ALA A 27 11.52 35.35 11.72
C ALA A 27 12.34 36.11 12.78
N THR A 28 13.18 37.07 12.36
CA THR A 28 14.09 37.82 13.25
C THR A 28 13.39 38.62 14.35
N PHE A 29 12.11 38.94 14.19
CA PHE A 29 11.31 39.69 15.17
C PHE A 29 10.89 38.85 16.40
N GLU A 30 10.78 37.52 16.27
CA GLU A 30 10.42 36.61 17.38
C GLU A 30 11.59 36.27 18.31
N LEU A 31 12.81 36.58 17.88
CA LEU A 31 14.05 36.20 18.56
C LEU A 31 14.24 36.94 19.91
N VAL A 32 13.80 38.20 19.98
CA VAL A 32 13.85 39.01 21.20
C VAL A 32 12.80 38.54 22.22
N ALA A 33 11.60 38.16 21.76
CA ALA A 33 10.54 37.63 22.62
C ALA A 33 10.92 36.25 23.19
N ALA A 34 11.47 35.36 22.37
CA ALA A 34 11.93 34.04 22.80
C ALA A 34 13.04 34.09 23.85
N THR A 35 13.91 35.12 23.81
CA THR A 35 15.01 35.28 24.77
C THR A 35 14.51 35.64 26.18
N PHE A 36 13.50 36.51 26.30
CA PHE A 36 12.98 36.97 27.59
C PHE A 36 11.86 36.08 28.15
N PHE A 37 11.09 35.41 27.29
CA PHE A 37 9.93 34.59 27.66
C PHE A 37 10.12 33.09 27.40
N TRP A 38 11.37 32.60 27.42
CA TRP A 38 11.71 31.20 27.14
C TRP A 38 10.92 30.14 27.95
N PRO A 39 10.52 30.33 29.24
CA PRO A 39 9.77 29.30 29.96
C PRO A 39 8.38 29.05 29.38
N PHE A 40 7.80 30.05 28.71
CA PHE A 40 6.51 29.94 28.05
C PHE A 40 6.65 29.29 26.66
N TYR A 41 7.79 29.48 26.00
CA TYR A 41 8.12 28.85 24.72
C TYR A 41 8.59 27.41 24.86
N LEU A 42 9.07 26.99 26.03
CA LEU A 42 9.52 25.62 26.31
C LEU A 42 8.42 24.55 26.13
N PRO A 43 7.23 24.68 26.75
CA PRO A 43 6.13 23.74 26.52
C PRO A 43 5.61 23.80 25.09
N MET A 44 5.66 24.97 24.43
CA MET A 44 5.28 25.08 23.01
C MET A 44 6.29 24.37 22.09
N LEU A 45 7.60 24.52 22.34
CA LEU A 45 8.66 23.81 21.61
C LEU A 45 8.61 22.30 21.82
N LEU A 46 8.22 21.86 23.03
CA LEU A 46 8.04 20.45 23.36
C LEU A 46 6.75 19.87 22.74
N ALA A 47 5.62 20.56 22.82
CA ALA A 47 4.35 20.16 22.19
C ALA A 47 4.41 20.17 20.66
N THR A 48 5.19 21.09 20.09
CA THR A 48 5.51 21.18 18.65
C THR A 48 6.50 20.06 18.22
N GLY A 49 7.02 19.27 19.16
CA GLY A 49 7.73 18.02 18.87
C GLY A 49 6.79 16.83 18.64
N GLU A 50 5.57 16.87 19.17
CA GLU A 50 4.54 15.84 18.96
C GLU A 50 3.62 16.15 17.78
N ASP A 51 3.27 17.42 17.53
CA ASP A 51 2.25 17.78 16.51
C ASP A 51 2.72 18.74 15.39
N ALA A 52 3.97 19.25 15.38
CA ALA A 52 4.45 20.09 14.27
C ALA A 52 5.30 19.32 13.25
N GLY A 53 4.78 18.17 12.86
CA GLY A 53 5.02 17.55 11.55
C GLY A 53 3.90 17.81 10.55
N GLU A 54 2.75 18.36 10.98
CA GLU A 54 1.64 18.73 10.09
C GLU A 54 1.66 20.24 9.82
N THR A 55 2.44 20.62 8.83
CA THR A 55 2.14 21.62 7.79
C THR A 55 3.46 22.15 7.24
N LEU A 56 3.68 21.93 5.94
CA LEU A 56 4.79 22.45 5.13
C LEU A 56 6.15 21.74 5.23
N SER A 57 6.17 20.42 5.15
CA SER A 57 7.27 19.73 4.46
C SER A 57 6.75 18.42 3.86
N GLY A 58 6.85 18.27 2.54
CA GLY A 58 6.35 17.13 1.79
C GLY A 58 7.08 15.83 2.13
N LYS A 59 6.72 15.23 3.27
CA LYS A 59 7.03 13.86 3.61
C LYS A 59 5.69 13.13 3.78
N PRO A 60 5.34 12.18 2.90
CA PRO A 60 4.07 11.49 2.99
C PRO A 60 3.98 10.71 4.31
N PRO A 61 2.78 10.55 4.87
CA PRO A 61 2.55 9.76 6.07
C PRO A 61 2.89 8.29 5.79
N VAL A 62 4.13 7.89 6.05
CA VAL A 62 4.60 6.50 6.00
C VAL A 62 3.95 5.75 7.16
N GLY A 63 2.72 5.30 6.98
CA GLY A 63 1.99 4.51 7.97
C GLY A 63 0.55 4.17 7.55
N ASN A 64 -0.15 5.11 6.90
CA ASN A 64 -1.56 4.93 6.55
C ASN A 64 -1.79 4.52 5.08
N ASP A 65 -0.87 4.86 4.17
CA ASP A 65 -0.98 4.54 2.75
C ASP A 65 -1.22 3.04 2.51
N SER A 66 -0.56 2.17 3.28
CA SER A 66 -0.70 0.72 3.10
C SER A 66 -2.05 0.16 3.55
N LEU A 67 -2.72 0.79 4.51
CA LEU A 67 -4.06 0.35 4.96
C LEU A 67 -5.13 0.87 4.00
N GLU A 68 -5.00 2.12 3.55
CA GLU A 68 -5.89 2.71 2.55
C GLU A 68 -5.79 1.99 1.19
N GLU A 69 -4.58 1.62 0.75
CA GLU A 69 -4.37 0.82 -0.46
C GLU A 69 -5.02 -0.58 -0.36
N ARG A 70 -4.99 -1.20 0.82
CA ARG A 70 -5.58 -2.54 1.05
C ARG A 70 -7.10 -2.52 0.92
N ASP A 71 -7.73 -1.48 1.45
CA ASP A 71 -9.18 -1.30 1.37
C ASP A 71 -9.61 -0.88 -0.03
N ALA A 72 -8.78 -0.10 -0.73
CA ALA A 72 -9.01 0.27 -2.13
C ALA A 72 -9.07 -0.96 -3.05
N LEU A 73 -8.16 -1.94 -2.88
CA LEU A 73 -8.15 -3.16 -3.70
C LEU A 73 -9.39 -4.03 -3.47
N ALA A 74 -9.80 -4.20 -2.20
CA ALA A 74 -11.01 -4.96 -1.87
C ALA A 74 -12.26 -4.30 -2.49
N THR A 75 -12.31 -2.96 -2.42
CA THR A 75 -13.40 -2.17 -3.01
C THR A 75 -13.43 -2.31 -4.53
N ALA A 76 -12.27 -2.24 -5.19
CA ALA A 76 -12.18 -2.40 -6.65
C ALA A 76 -12.64 -3.78 -7.11
N ILE A 77 -12.24 -4.85 -6.41
CA ILE A 77 -12.70 -6.21 -6.70
C ILE A 77 -14.22 -6.30 -6.54
N GLY A 78 -14.77 -5.82 -5.42
CA GLY A 78 -16.21 -5.84 -5.17
C GLY A 78 -17.01 -5.05 -6.22
N GLN A 79 -16.48 -3.92 -6.68
CA GLN A 79 -17.09 -3.14 -7.75
C GLN A 79 -17.11 -3.92 -9.08
N VAL A 80 -15.98 -4.50 -9.50
CA VAL A 80 -15.90 -5.26 -10.75
C VAL A 80 -16.75 -6.53 -10.69
N GLU A 81 -16.78 -7.22 -9.54
CA GLU A 81 -17.68 -8.35 -9.30
C GLU A 81 -19.15 -7.95 -9.49
N GLY A 82 -19.56 -6.82 -8.91
CA GLY A 82 -20.93 -6.30 -9.07
C GLY A 82 -21.27 -5.83 -10.48
N GLU A 83 -20.33 -5.14 -11.16
CA GLU A 83 -20.49 -4.75 -12.58
C GLU A 83 -20.63 -5.99 -13.48
N LEU A 84 -19.85 -7.03 -13.21
CA LEU A 84 -19.91 -8.30 -13.94
C LEU A 84 -21.23 -9.04 -13.66
N ASP A 85 -21.66 -9.14 -12.40
CA ASP A 85 -22.95 -9.75 -12.05
C ASP A 85 -24.12 -9.06 -12.76
N ALA A 86 -24.18 -7.74 -12.71
CA ALA A 86 -25.23 -6.98 -13.39
C ALA A 86 -25.20 -7.17 -14.92
N ALA A 87 -24.03 -7.32 -15.53
CA ALA A 87 -23.89 -7.58 -16.95
C ALA A 87 -24.36 -8.99 -17.32
N LEU A 88 -24.05 -10.00 -16.49
CA LEU A 88 -24.43 -11.40 -16.71
C LEU A 88 -25.92 -11.64 -16.45
N GLU A 89 -26.51 -11.08 -15.39
CA GLU A 89 -27.97 -11.08 -15.17
C GLU A 89 -28.68 -10.39 -16.35
N GLY A 90 -28.05 -9.37 -16.93
CA GLY A 90 -28.52 -8.73 -18.15
C GLY A 90 -28.55 -9.65 -19.38
N LEU A 91 -27.86 -10.78 -19.37
CA LEU A 91 -27.81 -11.76 -20.46
C LEU A 91 -28.78 -12.94 -20.27
N ASP A 92 -29.50 -13.01 -19.15
CA ASP A 92 -30.54 -14.02 -18.91
C ASP A 92 -31.59 -13.99 -20.03
N GLY A 93 -31.88 -15.18 -20.58
CA GLY A 93 -32.76 -15.34 -21.75
C GLY A 93 -32.11 -15.07 -23.11
N TRP A 94 -30.83 -14.68 -23.16
CA TRP A 94 -30.08 -14.44 -24.41
C TRP A 94 -28.93 -15.42 -24.62
N ALA A 95 -28.18 -15.73 -23.56
CA ALA A 95 -27.02 -16.63 -23.58
C ALA A 95 -27.02 -17.60 -22.38
N GLU A 96 -28.20 -18.01 -21.92
CA GLU A 96 -28.41 -18.76 -20.67
C GLU A 96 -27.66 -20.10 -20.62
N ASP A 97 -27.60 -20.83 -21.74
CA ASP A 97 -26.90 -22.11 -21.82
C ASP A 97 -25.38 -21.97 -21.60
N VAL A 98 -24.78 -20.91 -22.16
CA VAL A 98 -23.34 -20.63 -22.01
C VAL A 98 -23.03 -20.08 -20.63
N LEU A 99 -23.89 -19.22 -20.09
CA LEU A 99 -23.76 -18.72 -18.71
C LEU A 99 -23.82 -19.87 -17.70
N ASN A 100 -24.74 -20.82 -17.87
CA ASN A 100 -24.83 -22.00 -17.01
C ASN A 100 -23.59 -22.89 -17.10
N CYS A 101 -23.00 -23.03 -18.29
CA CYS A 101 -21.75 -23.77 -18.49
C CYS A 101 -20.57 -23.08 -17.80
N GLU A 102 -20.47 -21.74 -17.91
CA GLU A 102 -19.32 -20.96 -17.44
C GLU A 102 -19.47 -20.38 -16.02
N ALA A 103 -20.66 -20.49 -15.41
CA ALA A 103 -20.93 -20.00 -14.05
C ALA A 103 -19.90 -20.51 -13.03
N ARG A 104 -19.51 -21.78 -13.14
CA ARG A 104 -18.48 -22.36 -12.27
C ARG A 104 -17.13 -21.65 -12.44
N ARG A 105 -16.71 -21.37 -13.67
CA ARG A 105 -15.42 -20.73 -13.94
C ARG A 105 -15.39 -19.28 -13.48
N LEU A 106 -16.52 -18.58 -13.56
CA LEU A 106 -16.67 -17.23 -13.03
C LEU A 106 -16.53 -17.21 -11.50
N VAL A 107 -17.07 -18.21 -10.81
CA VAL A 107 -16.86 -18.37 -9.36
C VAL A 107 -15.39 -18.64 -9.05
N GLU A 108 -14.73 -19.51 -9.83
CA GLU A 108 -13.30 -19.80 -9.69
C GLU A 108 -12.45 -18.53 -9.89
N LEU A 109 -12.75 -17.71 -10.90
CA LEU A 109 -12.11 -16.41 -11.13
C LEU A 109 -12.22 -15.48 -9.92
N ARG A 110 -13.42 -15.29 -9.37
CA ARG A 110 -13.63 -14.43 -8.20
C ARG A 110 -12.84 -14.93 -6.99
N SER A 111 -12.82 -16.24 -6.79
CA SER A 111 -12.04 -16.84 -5.72
C SER A 111 -10.53 -16.60 -5.90
N ALA A 112 -10.04 -16.68 -7.15
CA ALA A 112 -8.64 -16.41 -7.47
C ALA A 112 -8.25 -14.95 -7.21
N TRP A 113 -9.08 -13.98 -7.58
CA TRP A 113 -8.82 -12.57 -7.26
C TRP A 113 -8.76 -12.30 -5.76
N ARG A 114 -9.68 -12.88 -4.99
CA ARG A 114 -9.70 -12.73 -3.53
C ARG A 114 -8.46 -13.36 -2.90
N LEU A 115 -8.03 -14.52 -3.40
CA LEU A 115 -6.81 -15.19 -2.97
C LEU A 115 -5.56 -14.35 -3.30
N GLN A 116 -5.46 -13.80 -4.52
CA GLN A 116 -4.37 -12.91 -4.92
C GLN A 116 -4.33 -11.65 -4.05
N ALA A 117 -5.48 -11.03 -3.79
CA ALA A 117 -5.57 -9.88 -2.89
C ALA A 117 -5.09 -10.22 -1.47
N GLU A 118 -5.47 -11.38 -0.92
CA GLU A 118 -4.99 -11.80 0.40
C GLU A 118 -3.47 -12.08 0.41
N ARG A 119 -2.92 -12.69 -0.65
CA ARG A 119 -1.47 -12.88 -0.78
C ARG A 119 -0.72 -11.55 -0.82
N ILE A 120 -1.24 -10.56 -1.53
CA ILE A 120 -0.69 -9.19 -1.53
C ILE A 120 -0.73 -8.59 -0.12
N ARG A 121 -1.85 -8.75 0.61
CA ARG A 121 -1.94 -8.28 2.02
C ARG A 121 -0.93 -8.97 2.93
N GLN A 122 -0.72 -10.28 2.76
CA GLN A 122 0.29 -11.02 3.52
C GLN A 122 1.70 -10.48 3.24
N LEU A 123 2.05 -10.26 1.97
CA LEU A 123 3.32 -9.62 1.60
C LEU A 123 3.45 -8.21 2.18
N ASP A 124 2.38 -7.42 2.17
CA ASP A 124 2.38 -6.10 2.76
C ASP A 124 2.59 -6.14 4.29
N ARG A 125 2.05 -7.15 4.98
CA ARG A 125 2.32 -7.36 6.42
C ARG A 125 3.78 -7.71 6.66
N LEU A 126 4.35 -8.63 5.86
CA LEU A 126 5.75 -9.04 5.95
C LEU A 126 6.73 -7.88 5.66
N LEU A 127 6.38 -7.00 4.73
CA LEU A 127 7.18 -5.82 4.39
C LEU A 127 7.02 -4.68 5.40
N ALA A 128 5.87 -4.58 6.06
CA ALA A 128 5.59 -3.57 7.08
C ALA A 128 6.17 -3.94 8.45
N GLU A 129 6.43 -5.22 8.71
CA GLU A 129 7.05 -5.67 9.96
C GLU A 129 8.47 -5.07 10.07
N PRO A 130 8.70 -4.12 11.00
CA PRO A 130 10.02 -3.54 11.14
C PRO A 130 10.99 -4.64 11.57
N ALA A 131 12.15 -4.70 10.91
CA ALA A 131 13.20 -5.68 11.15
C ALA A 131 13.88 -5.57 12.53
N THR A 132 13.19 -4.99 13.51
CA THR A 132 13.56 -4.81 14.92
C THR A 132 13.05 -5.97 15.78
N HIS A 133 13.20 -7.21 15.32
CA HIS A 133 13.59 -8.22 16.27
C HIS A 133 15.09 -8.01 16.49
N ASP A 134 15.42 -7.11 17.42
CA ASP A 134 16.71 -7.09 18.10
C ASP A 134 16.84 -8.44 18.80
N ASP A 135 17.17 -9.48 18.04
CA ASP A 135 17.43 -10.79 18.60
C ASP A 135 18.78 -10.69 19.32
N PRO A 136 18.80 -10.70 20.67
CA PRO A 136 20.04 -10.58 21.42
C PRO A 136 21.01 -11.74 21.09
N LEU A 137 20.52 -12.86 20.54
CA LEU A 137 21.38 -13.93 20.01
C LEU A 137 22.11 -13.54 18.72
N ALA A 138 21.46 -12.79 17.82
CA ALA A 138 22.10 -12.32 16.58
C ALA A 138 23.20 -11.27 16.88
N ALA A 139 22.97 -10.43 17.89
CA ALA A 139 23.98 -9.49 18.41
C ALA A 139 25.16 -10.21 19.09
N ALA A 140 24.89 -11.31 19.82
CA ALA A 140 25.92 -12.11 20.48
C ALA A 140 26.73 -13.01 19.51
N ALA A 141 26.13 -13.43 18.40
CA ALA A 141 26.76 -14.28 17.37
C ALA A 141 27.51 -13.48 16.28
N ALA A 142 27.53 -12.15 16.37
CA ALA A 142 28.11 -11.25 15.37
C ALA A 142 29.64 -11.31 15.35
N ASP A 143 30.18 -12.35 14.71
CA ASP A 143 31.46 -12.28 14.04
C ASP A 143 31.31 -11.28 12.88
N VAL A 144 32.03 -10.15 12.92
CA VAL A 144 31.73 -8.91 12.16
C VAL A 144 31.60 -9.15 10.64
N GLY A 145 32.25 -10.18 10.09
CA GLY A 145 32.13 -10.59 8.68
C GLY A 145 30.83 -11.34 8.33
N LYS A 146 30.36 -12.24 9.20
CA LYS A 146 29.13 -13.02 8.98
C LYS A 146 27.88 -12.17 9.14
N ALA A 147 27.91 -11.19 10.05
CA ALA A 147 26.81 -10.25 10.27
C ALA A 147 26.55 -9.36 9.03
N ARG A 148 27.61 -8.86 8.37
CA ARG A 148 27.48 -8.06 7.15
C ARG A 148 26.87 -8.84 5.99
N HIS A 149 27.34 -10.07 5.77
CA HIS A 149 26.81 -10.92 4.71
C HIS A 149 25.34 -11.29 4.94
N SER A 150 24.97 -11.62 6.19
CA SER A 150 23.57 -11.88 6.55
C SER A 150 22.67 -10.65 6.32
N GLU A 151 23.16 -9.46 6.66
CA GLU A 151 22.41 -8.23 6.42
C GLU A 151 22.24 -7.89 4.93
N GLU A 152 23.26 -8.14 4.11
CA GLU A 152 23.18 -7.98 2.66
C GLU A 152 22.13 -8.91 2.04
N VAL A 153 22.15 -10.20 2.40
CA VAL A 153 21.15 -11.18 1.95
C VAL A 153 19.74 -10.77 2.39
N ARG A 154 19.59 -10.31 3.63
CA ARG A 154 18.30 -9.82 4.14
C ARG A 154 17.77 -8.65 3.32
N ARG A 155 18.62 -7.65 3.03
CA ARG A 155 18.22 -6.50 2.21
C ARG A 155 17.81 -6.93 0.81
N GLU A 156 18.51 -7.89 0.22
CA GLU A 156 18.18 -8.40 -1.10
C GLU A 156 16.84 -9.15 -1.11
N ASN A 157 16.59 -10.01 -0.13
CA ASN A 157 15.31 -10.70 0.02
C ASN A 157 14.14 -9.71 0.16
N ILE A 158 14.31 -8.64 0.95
CA ILE A 158 13.28 -7.58 1.08
C ILE A 158 13.02 -6.90 -0.26
N ARG A 159 14.05 -6.62 -1.06
CA ARG A 159 13.89 -6.04 -2.41
C ARG A 159 13.13 -6.98 -3.33
N GLN A 160 13.45 -8.27 -3.31
CA GLN A 160 12.77 -9.28 -4.12
C GLN A 160 11.29 -9.40 -3.73
N LEU A 161 10.98 -9.42 -2.43
CA LEU A 161 9.60 -9.43 -1.94
C LEU A 161 8.82 -8.18 -2.36
N ALA A 162 9.45 -7.00 -2.28
CA ALA A 162 8.83 -5.75 -2.73
C ALA A 162 8.56 -5.73 -4.24
N ALA A 163 9.50 -6.26 -5.04
CA ALA A 163 9.32 -6.41 -6.48
C ALA A 163 8.18 -7.37 -6.81
N LEU A 164 8.10 -8.51 -6.11
CA LEU A 164 7.02 -9.49 -6.28
C LEU A 164 5.66 -8.89 -5.91
N ARG A 165 5.56 -8.15 -4.79
CA ARG A 165 4.35 -7.43 -4.38
C ARG A 165 3.86 -6.49 -5.48
N LYS A 166 4.77 -5.69 -6.04
CA LYS A 166 4.45 -4.75 -7.13
C LYS A 166 3.94 -5.47 -8.37
N GLN A 167 4.59 -6.59 -8.73
CA GLN A 167 4.17 -7.37 -9.90
C GLN A 167 2.76 -7.94 -9.70
N LEU A 168 2.51 -8.64 -8.59
CA LEU A 168 1.20 -9.24 -8.29
C LEU A 168 0.08 -8.19 -8.25
N HIS A 169 0.36 -7.03 -7.68
CA HIS A 169 -0.59 -5.92 -7.68
C HIS A 169 -0.89 -5.42 -9.10
N GLY A 170 0.13 -5.24 -9.93
CA GLY A 170 -0.03 -4.83 -11.32
C GLY A 170 -0.83 -5.86 -12.14
N ASP A 171 -0.53 -7.15 -11.96
CA ASP A 171 -1.22 -8.25 -12.63
C ASP A 171 -2.71 -8.25 -12.25
N LEU A 172 -3.03 -8.16 -10.95
CA LEU A 172 -4.42 -8.12 -10.47
C LEU A 172 -5.19 -6.92 -11.03
N ILE A 173 -4.63 -5.71 -10.97
CA ILE A 173 -5.26 -4.51 -11.55
C ILE A 173 -5.47 -4.66 -13.06
N GLY A 174 -4.51 -5.24 -13.77
CA GLY A 174 -4.62 -5.54 -15.20
C GLY A 174 -5.80 -6.46 -15.50
N THR A 175 -5.98 -7.53 -14.72
CA THR A 175 -7.11 -8.46 -14.91
C THR A 175 -8.46 -7.81 -14.61
N LEU A 176 -8.55 -6.97 -13.57
CA LEU A 176 -9.78 -6.25 -13.22
C LEU A 176 -10.18 -5.25 -14.32
N ALA A 177 -9.22 -4.49 -14.85
CA ALA A 177 -9.45 -3.54 -15.93
C ALA A 177 -9.95 -4.25 -17.20
N TRP A 178 -9.35 -5.39 -17.52
CA TRP A 178 -9.75 -6.20 -18.67
C TRP A 178 -11.18 -6.75 -18.53
N VAL A 179 -11.57 -7.26 -17.35
CA VAL A 179 -12.97 -7.70 -17.13
C VAL A 179 -13.96 -6.55 -17.27
N ARG A 180 -13.58 -5.34 -16.83
CA ARG A 180 -14.43 -4.16 -17.00
C ARG A 180 -14.64 -3.78 -18.46
N GLU A 181 -13.61 -3.93 -19.29
CA GLU A 181 -13.73 -3.74 -20.75
C GLU A 181 -14.72 -4.76 -21.35
N LEU A 182 -14.64 -6.02 -20.93
CA LEU A 182 -15.58 -7.06 -21.35
C LEU A 182 -17.01 -6.77 -20.94
N VAL A 183 -17.24 -6.35 -19.69
CA VAL A 183 -18.56 -5.91 -19.21
C VAL A 183 -19.11 -4.80 -20.11
N THR A 184 -18.27 -3.84 -20.48
CA THR A 184 -18.65 -2.77 -21.40
C THR A 184 -19.01 -3.31 -22.79
N MET A 185 -18.27 -4.30 -23.31
CA MET A 185 -18.58 -4.96 -24.57
C MET A 185 -19.87 -5.77 -24.52
N ILE A 186 -20.18 -6.43 -23.40
CA ILE A 186 -21.45 -7.13 -23.19
C ILE A 186 -22.62 -6.14 -23.24
N HIS A 187 -22.51 -5.02 -22.52
CA HIS A 187 -23.53 -3.97 -22.55
C HIS A 187 -23.72 -3.39 -23.96
N LEU A 188 -22.63 -3.15 -24.69
CA LEU A 188 -22.68 -2.67 -26.07
C LEU A 188 -23.32 -3.68 -27.02
N ALA A 189 -22.99 -4.97 -26.90
CA ALA A 189 -23.58 -6.03 -27.71
C ALA A 189 -25.08 -6.15 -27.48
N LYS A 190 -25.52 -6.07 -26.22
CA LYS A 190 -26.94 -6.05 -25.85
C LYS A 190 -27.67 -4.83 -26.41
N PHE A 191 -27.10 -3.63 -26.28
CA PHE A 191 -27.74 -2.39 -26.75
C PHE A 191 -27.81 -2.30 -28.28
N SER A 192 -26.80 -2.83 -28.97
CA SER A 192 -26.75 -2.85 -30.45
C SER A 192 -27.62 -3.94 -31.08
N GLY A 193 -28.22 -4.83 -30.28
CA GLY A 193 -29.00 -5.97 -30.78
C GLY A 193 -28.16 -6.95 -31.59
N ALA A 194 -26.87 -7.11 -31.24
CA ALA A 194 -25.98 -8.08 -31.90
C ALA A 194 -26.55 -9.51 -31.84
N PRO A 195 -26.04 -10.49 -32.60
CA PRO A 195 -26.47 -11.88 -32.42
C PRO A 195 -26.05 -12.42 -31.05
N ALA A 196 -26.89 -13.25 -30.41
CA ALA A 196 -26.60 -13.90 -29.13
C ALA A 196 -25.26 -14.67 -29.12
N ALA A 197 -24.89 -15.28 -30.24
CA ALA A 197 -23.60 -15.95 -30.45
C ALA A 197 -22.38 -15.04 -30.15
N ARG A 198 -22.52 -13.71 -30.28
CA ARG A 198 -21.46 -12.76 -29.95
C ARG A 198 -21.31 -12.52 -28.45
N ALA A 199 -22.41 -12.59 -27.69
CA ALA A 199 -22.33 -12.59 -26.23
C ALA A 199 -21.73 -13.90 -25.71
N GLU A 200 -22.10 -15.03 -26.31
CA GLU A 200 -21.51 -16.34 -26.00
C GLU A 200 -19.98 -16.34 -26.22
N GLU A 201 -19.51 -15.77 -27.33
CA GLU A 201 -18.08 -15.63 -27.62
C GLU A 201 -17.36 -14.77 -26.58
N LEU A 202 -17.96 -13.64 -26.17
CA LEU A 202 -17.41 -12.77 -25.13
C LEU A 202 -17.33 -13.48 -23.76
N VAL A 203 -18.34 -14.26 -23.40
CA VAL A 203 -18.36 -15.05 -22.15
C VAL A 203 -17.33 -16.20 -22.21
N ALA A 204 -17.17 -16.87 -23.36
CA ALA A 204 -16.14 -17.88 -23.55
C ALA A 204 -14.72 -17.29 -23.50
N GLN A 205 -14.53 -16.06 -24.00
CA GLN A 205 -13.25 -15.33 -23.86
C GLN A 205 -12.92 -15.01 -22.40
N ILE A 206 -13.93 -14.71 -21.57
CA ILE A 206 -13.76 -14.60 -20.11
C ILE A 206 -13.19 -15.91 -19.56
N ALA A 207 -13.87 -17.02 -19.82
CA ALA A 207 -13.48 -18.34 -19.34
C ALA A 207 -12.07 -18.78 -19.78
N ALA A 208 -11.69 -18.51 -21.03
CA ALA A 208 -10.40 -18.91 -21.58
C ALA A 208 -9.22 -18.10 -21.00
N ALA A 209 -9.38 -16.78 -20.86
CA ALA A 209 -8.30 -15.93 -20.33
C ALA A 209 -8.06 -16.20 -18.83
N VAL A 210 -9.12 -16.51 -18.08
CA VAL A 210 -9.04 -16.92 -16.67
C VAL A 210 -8.19 -18.18 -16.51
N GLN A 211 -8.34 -19.14 -17.42
CA GLN A 211 -7.56 -20.37 -17.39
C GLN A 211 -6.07 -20.09 -17.67
N GLY A 212 -5.77 -19.18 -18.60
CA GLY A 212 -4.39 -18.72 -18.84
C GLY A 212 -3.76 -18.02 -17.63
N LEU A 213 -4.53 -17.23 -16.87
CA LEU A 213 -4.06 -16.58 -15.64
C LEU A 213 -3.83 -17.57 -14.48
N SER A 214 -4.68 -18.60 -14.38
CA SER A 214 -4.53 -19.66 -13.38
C SER A 214 -3.31 -20.53 -13.67
N GLU A 215 -3.08 -20.89 -14.94
CA GLU A 215 -1.92 -21.69 -15.34
C GLU A 215 -0.62 -20.93 -15.07
N VAL A 216 -0.51 -19.67 -15.50
CA VAL A 216 0.70 -18.85 -15.27
C VAL A 216 1.04 -18.70 -13.77
N ASN A 217 0.03 -18.62 -12.90
CA ASN A 217 0.26 -18.62 -11.46
C ASN A 217 0.71 -19.99 -10.93
N ALA A 218 0.15 -21.10 -11.44
CA ALA A 218 0.54 -22.46 -11.03
C ALA A 218 2.00 -22.78 -11.38
N TRP A 219 2.45 -22.42 -12.60
CA TRP A 219 3.86 -22.60 -13.00
C TRP A 219 4.83 -21.84 -12.08
N ARG A 220 4.44 -20.64 -11.64
CA ARG A 220 5.25 -19.80 -10.74
C ARG A 220 5.32 -20.36 -9.32
N GLU A 221 4.31 -21.08 -8.86
CA GLU A 221 4.33 -21.76 -7.56
C GLU A 221 5.18 -23.04 -7.59
N GLU A 222 5.18 -23.76 -8.71
CA GLU A 222 6.09 -24.91 -8.94
C GLU A 222 7.57 -24.49 -9.01
N GLU A 223 7.86 -23.35 -9.64
CA GLU A 223 9.23 -22.84 -9.80
C GLU A 223 9.83 -22.31 -8.47
N LEU A 224 8.98 -21.95 -7.50
CA LEU A 224 9.39 -21.52 -6.15
C LEU A 224 9.44 -22.68 -5.14
N ALA A 225 8.99 -23.88 -5.51
CA ALA A 225 8.97 -25.07 -4.66
C ALA A 225 10.17 -26.01 -4.88
N VAL A 226 11.08 -25.66 -5.80
CA VAL A 226 12.33 -26.37 -6.13
C VAL A 226 13.52 -25.61 -5.56
#